data_AF-A0A2E9U3J1-F1
#
_entry.id   AF-A0A2E9U3J1-F1
#
_cell.length_a   1.000
_cell.length_b   1.000
_cell.length_c   1.000
_cell.angle_alpha   90.00
_cell.angle_beta   90.00
_cell.angle_gamma   90.00
#
_symmetry.space_group_name_H-M   'P 1'
#
loop_
_entity.id
_entity.type
_entity.pdbx_description
1 polymer ?
#
loop_
_entity_poly.entity_id
_entity_poly.type
_entity_poly.pdbx_seq_one_letter_code
_entity_poly.pdbx_strand_id
1 'polypeptide(L)' 'MKPAKSFPLTKAEQRKYVMPTNEDYDILKKIKQLEKLKLTKEEKILVWLIKTQLEPKWRKYLLQALNKLLKKYQKK' A
#
# COMPACT_ATOMS: atom_id res chain seq x y z
N MET A 1 2.00 -14.08 21.82
CA MET A 1 1.63 -13.71 20.43
C MET A 1 1.78 -14.95 19.56
N LYS A 2 0.71 -15.40 18.87
CA LYS A 2 0.78 -16.55 17.96
C LYS A 2 1.49 -16.12 16.66
N PRO A 3 2.48 -16.86 16.15
CA PRO A 3 3.14 -16.49 14.91
C PRO A 3 2.14 -16.53 13.75
N ALA A 4 2.16 -15.48 12.92
CA ALA A 4 1.32 -15.34 11.74
C ALA A 4 1.39 -16.61 10.88
N LYS A 5 0.23 -17.12 10.46
CA LYS A 5 0.13 -18.18 9.44
C LYS A 5 0.98 -17.75 8.24
N SER A 6 2.00 -18.52 7.92
CA SER A 6 3.05 -18.19 6.96
C SER A 6 2.48 -17.92 5.57
N PHE A 7 2.15 -16.67 5.27
CA PHE A 7 1.93 -16.24 3.91
C PHE A 7 3.32 -16.17 3.23
N PRO A 8 3.54 -16.85 2.10
CA PRO A 8 4.84 -16.87 1.45
C PRO A 8 5.13 -15.48 0.86
N LEU A 9 5.93 -14.70 1.60
CA LEU A 9 6.50 -13.46 1.13
C LEU A 9 7.82 -13.75 0.43
N THR A 10 8.10 -13.02 -0.64
CA THR A 10 9.45 -13.00 -1.19
C THR A 10 10.41 -12.28 -0.23
N LYS A 11 11.70 -12.61 -0.28
CA LYS A 11 12.74 -11.91 0.51
C LYS A 11 12.78 -10.40 0.23
N ALA A 12 12.35 -9.96 -0.95
CA ALA A 12 12.26 -8.55 -1.30
C ALA A 12 11.08 -7.86 -0.59
N GLU A 13 9.92 -8.51 -0.52
CA GLU A 13 8.73 -7.99 0.17
C GLU A 13 8.94 -7.88 1.68
N GLN A 14 9.64 -8.85 2.27
CA GLN A 14 10.00 -8.81 3.70
C GLN A 14 10.89 -7.61 4.08
N ARG A 15 11.73 -7.13 3.15
CA ARG A 15 12.56 -5.94 3.37
C ARG A 15 11.82 -4.64 3.07
N LYS A 16 10.84 -4.70 2.17
CA LYS A 16 10.14 -3.53 1.65
C LYS A 16 8.97 -3.10 2.53
N TYR A 17 8.25 -4.05 3.12
CA TYR A 17 7.04 -3.77 3.87
C TYR A 17 7.22 -3.97 5.38
N VAL A 18 6.58 -3.09 6.14
CA VAL A 18 6.43 -3.21 7.59
C VAL A 18 5.04 -3.80 7.82
N MET A 19 4.98 -5.10 8.12
CA MET A 19 3.73 -5.85 8.32
C MET A 19 3.70 -6.43 9.75
N PRO A 20 3.51 -5.59 10.78
CA PRO A 20 3.54 -6.00 12.18
C PRO A 20 2.30 -6.82 12.57
N THR A 21 1.21 -6.72 11.83
CA THR A 21 -0.06 -7.39 12.15
C THR A 21 -0.46 -8.40 11.07
N ASN A 22 -1.28 -9.38 11.44
CA ASN A 22 -1.86 -10.33 10.48
C ASN A 22 -2.71 -9.62 9.41
N GLU A 23 -3.32 -8.49 9.75
CA GLU A 23 -4.16 -7.70 8.85
C GLU A 23 -3.33 -7.15 7.68
N ASP A 24 -2.09 -6.75 7.93
CA ASP A 24 -1.17 -6.27 6.87
C ASP A 24 -0.88 -7.34 5.83
N TYR A 25 -0.75 -8.61 6.25
CA TYR A 25 -0.59 -9.75 5.34
C TYR A 25 -1.85 -10.02 4.54
N ASP A 26 -3.03 -9.92 5.16
CA ASP A 26 -4.30 -10.07 4.47
C ASP A 26 -4.54 -8.95 3.45
N ILE A 27 -4.13 -7.72 3.76
CA ILE A 27 -4.14 -6.59 2.84
C ILE A 27 -3.23 -6.89 1.64
N LEU A 28 -1.99 -7.32 1.86
CA LEU A 28 -1.07 -7.66 0.78
C LEU A 28 -1.60 -8.81 -0.09
N LYS A 29 -2.21 -9.83 0.53
CA LYS A 29 -2.85 -10.94 -0.18
C LYS A 29 -3.97 -10.44 -1.09
N LYS A 30 -4.85 -9.56 -0.60
CA LYS A 30 -5.93 -8.95 -1.38
C LYS A 30 -5.38 -8.10 -2.53
N ILE A 31 -4.34 -7.30 -2.28
CA ILE A 31 -3.64 -6.53 -3.33
C ILE A 31 -3.14 -7.46 -4.44
N LYS A 32 -2.46 -8.56 -4.09
CA LYS A 32 -1.96 -9.53 -5.09
C LYS A 32 -3.08 -10.20 -5.89
N GLN A 33 -4.26 -10.39 -5.30
CA GLN A 33 -5.43 -10.89 -6.02
C GLN A 33 -5.99 -9.84 -6.99
N LEU A 34 -6.12 -8.59 -6.55
CA LEU A 34 -6.61 -7.47 -7.35
C LEU A 34 -5.66 -7.11 -8.50
N GLU A 35 -4.34 -7.23 -8.32
CA GLU A 35 -3.34 -6.99 -9.37
C GLU A 35 -3.45 -7.95 -10.56
N LYS A 36 -4.08 -9.13 -10.37
CA LYS A 36 -4.35 -10.09 -11.45
C LYS A 36 -5.62 -9.76 -12.24
N LEU A 37 -6.43 -8.82 -11.77
CA LEU A 37 -7.70 -8.45 -12.39
C LEU A 37 -7.52 -7.22 -13.31
N LYS A 38 -8.46 -7.04 -14.23
CA LYS A 38 -8.56 -5.82 -15.04
C LYS A 38 -9.27 -4.72 -14.25
N LEU A 39 -8.50 -4.03 -13.42
CA LEU A 39 -8.97 -2.85 -12.67
C LEU A 39 -9.05 -1.59 -13.56
N THR A 40 -10.03 -0.74 -13.28
CA THR A 40 -10.13 0.63 -13.80
C THR A 40 -8.95 1.49 -13.31
N LYS A 41 -8.79 2.68 -13.91
CA LYS A 41 -7.72 3.60 -13.51
C LYS A 41 -7.84 4.04 -12.06
N GLU A 42 -9.06 4.28 -11.59
CA GLU A 42 -9.34 4.72 -10.21
C GLU A 42 -9.07 3.61 -9.20
N GLU A 43 -9.53 2.39 -9.49
CA GLU A 43 -9.25 1.22 -8.65
C GLU A 43 -7.74 0.92 -8.59
N LYS A 44 -7.02 1.07 -9.70
CA LYS A 44 -5.55 0.93 -9.71
C LYS A 44 -4.86 1.95 -8.82
N ILE A 45 -5.33 3.20 -8.84
CA ILE A 45 -4.79 4.26 -7.97
C ILE A 45 -5.07 3.92 -6.50
N LEU A 46 -6.27 3.44 -6.18
CA LEU A 46 -6.63 3.02 -4.83
C LEU A 46 -5.77 1.84 -4.35
N VAL A 47 -5.65 0.78 -5.15
CA VAL A 47 -4.82 -0.40 -4.83
C VAL A 47 -3.37 0.00 -4.65
N TRP A 48 -2.84 0.87 -5.52
CA TRP A 48 -1.48 1.40 -5.37
C TRP A 48 -1.32 2.19 -4.08
N LEU A 49 -2.27 3.07 -3.73
CA LEU A 49 -2.24 3.84 -2.50
C LEU A 49 -2.19 2.93 -1.27
N ILE A 50 -3.10 1.95 -1.20
CA ILE A 50 -3.16 0.98 -0.09
C ILE A 50 -1.84 0.19 -0.02
N LYS A 51 -1.28 -0.23 -1.15
CA LYS A 51 0.02 -0.91 -1.22
C LYS A 51 1.16 -0.06 -0.65
N THR A 52 1.19 1.25 -0.93
CA THR A 52 2.22 2.13 -0.38
C THR A 52 2.14 2.24 1.14
N GLN A 53 0.97 2.06 1.75
CA GLN A 53 0.79 2.12 3.21
C GLN A 53 1.48 0.98 3.96
N LEU A 54 1.82 -0.10 3.27
CA LEU A 54 2.62 -1.19 3.82
C LEU A 54 4.12 -0.84 3.89
N GLU A 55 4.60 0.24 3.25
CA GLU A 55 6.01 0.64 3.27
C GLU A 55 6.37 1.45 4.54
N PRO A 56 7.56 1.29 5.15
CA PRO A 56 7.92 1.97 6.40
C PRO A 56 7.77 3.51 6.37
N LYS A 57 8.00 4.12 5.20
CA LYS A 57 7.96 5.58 5.00
C LYS A 57 6.72 6.04 4.22
N TRP A 58 5.64 5.27 4.26
CA TRP A 58 4.42 5.54 3.47
C TRP A 58 3.84 6.95 3.64
N ARG A 59 3.94 7.51 4.84
CA ARG A 59 3.49 8.88 5.16
C ARG A 59 4.11 9.93 4.24
N LYS A 60 5.34 9.72 3.77
CA LYS A 60 6.02 10.61 2.83
C LYS A 60 5.23 10.76 1.53
N TYR A 61 4.70 9.67 0.99
CA TYR A 61 3.95 9.69 -0.27
C TYR A 61 2.60 10.40 -0.11
N LEU A 62 1.91 10.20 1.02
CA LEU A 62 0.68 10.94 1.32
C LEU A 62 0.91 12.44 1.45
N LEU A 63 1.92 12.85 2.22
CA LEU A 63 2.26 14.26 2.38
C LEU A 63 2.60 14.91 1.04
N GLN A 64 3.33 14.20 0.17
CA GLN A 64 3.64 14.69 -1.17
C GLN A 64 2.37 14.87 -2.03
N ALA A 65 1.42 13.94 -1.97
CA ALA A 65 0.16 14.03 -2.70
C ALA A 65 -0.71 15.19 -2.18
N LEU A 66 -0.85 15.32 -0.86
CA LEU A 66 -1.60 16.40 -0.23
C LEU A 66 -0.99 17.77 -0.53
N ASN A 67 0.33 17.91 -0.44
CA ASN A 67 1.02 19.16 -0.77
C ASN A 67 0.81 19.56 -2.24
N LYS A 68 0.79 18.60 -3.17
CA LYS A 68 0.45 18.88 -4.58
C LYS A 68 -0.98 19.37 -4.73
N LEU A 69 -1.93 18.76 -4.02
CA LEU A 69 -3.33 19.17 -4.03
C LEU A 69 -3.50 20.57 -3.43
N LEU A 70 -2.93 20.82 -2.25
CA LEU A 70 -2.94 22.14 -1.63
C LEU A 70 -2.38 23.21 -2.58
N LYS A 71 -1.21 22.96 -3.20
CA LYS A 71 -0.65 23.88 -4.21
C LYS A 71 -1.56 24.12 -5.41
N LYS A 72 -2.32 23.11 -5.85
CA LYS A 72 -3.26 23.24 -6.97
C LYS A 72 -4.44 24.14 -6.61
N TYR A 73 -4.96 24.01 -5.39
CA TYR A 73 -6.16 24.74 -4.96
C TYR A 73 -5.86 26.09 -4.27
N GLN A 74 -4.64 26.30 -3.74
CA GLN A 74 -4.17 27.57 -3.18
C GLN A 74 -3.62 28.54 -4.24
N LYS A 75 -3.40 28.10 -5.48
CA LYS A 75 -3.05 28.97 -6.62
C LYS A 75 -4.28 29.69 -7.22
N LYS A 76 -5.42 29.63 -6.55
CA LYS A 76 -6.60 30.49 -6.78
C LYS A 76 -6.57 31.61 -5.76
#